data_AF-A0A5J4V5Y3-F1
#
_entry.id   AF-A0A5J4V5Y3-F1
#
_cell.length_a   1.000
_cell.length_b   1.000
_cell.length_c   1.000
_cell.angle_alpha   90.00
_cell.angle_beta   90.00
_cell.angle_gamma   90.00
#
_symmetry.space_group_name_H-M   'P 1'
#
loop_
_entity.id
_entity.type
_entity.pdbx_description
1 polymer ?
#
loop_
_entity_poly.entity_id
_entity_poly.type
_entity_poly.pdbx_seq_one_letter_code
_entity_poly.pdbx_strand_id
1 'polypeptide(L)'
;MLNSEAMNAQLNPFSGAQSGPITHTAQVPSHFDTQVDGDTFTLNNDNETTILFDPLVNKGIVKFVVQNIKNLIAAVGIADETVKYGRKEFPDARGKEKIVRYDCPGWIEHIDDYIKGNAEFYKTGDRVTLELNMDSSPRTLTFFVNDEEQPNYATNIPASVRFFASLWLKDDSFKVLKFEALPAPTAQHAAGSRSWEYGTEWEE
;
A
#
# COMPACT_ATOMS: atom_id res chain seq x y z
N MET A 1 -43.27 -13.31 15.87
CA MET A 1 -42.39 -14.13 15.02
C MET A 1 -42.45 -13.52 13.63
N LEU A 2 -41.44 -12.91 13.02
CA LEU A 2 -40.00 -12.73 13.29
C LEU A 2 -39.63 -11.28 12.90
N ASN A 3 -38.70 -10.66 13.62
CA ASN A 3 -38.15 -9.35 13.26
C ASN A 3 -37.36 -9.43 11.95
N SER A 4 -37.63 -8.50 11.06
CA SER A 4 -37.01 -8.29 9.75
C SER A 4 -35.65 -7.57 9.86
N GLU A 5 -34.77 -8.04 10.74
CA GLU A 5 -33.41 -7.53 10.90
C GLU A 5 -32.38 -8.61 10.57
N ALA A 6 -32.49 -9.21 9.38
CA ALA A 6 -31.32 -9.81 8.76
C ALA A 6 -30.63 -8.68 7.97
N MET A 7 -29.88 -7.87 8.73
CA MET A 7 -29.03 -6.81 8.22
C MET A 7 -28.06 -7.36 7.17
N ASN A 8 -27.86 -6.54 6.16
CA ASN A 8 -26.89 -6.65 5.08
C ASN A 8 -25.45 -6.62 5.64
N ALA A 9 -25.04 -7.67 6.36
CA ALA A 9 -23.66 -7.85 6.77
C ALA A 9 -22.86 -8.20 5.51
N GLN A 10 -22.19 -7.21 4.92
CA GLN A 10 -21.08 -7.48 4.00
C GLN A 10 -20.14 -8.44 4.72
N LEU A 11 -19.98 -9.65 4.18
CA LEU A 11 -18.98 -10.60 4.63
C LEU A 11 -17.64 -9.87 4.71
N ASN A 12 -16.97 -9.92 5.86
CA ASN A 12 -15.63 -9.38 5.99
C ASN A 12 -14.76 -10.08 4.92
N PRO A 13 -14.20 -9.36 3.94
CA PRO A 13 -13.42 -9.97 2.86
C PRO A 13 -12.16 -10.68 3.38
N PHE A 14 -11.78 -10.44 4.64
CA PHE A 14 -10.64 -11.03 5.32
C PHE A 14 -11.01 -12.16 6.30
N SER A 15 -12.22 -12.71 6.23
CA SER A 15 -12.62 -13.83 7.12
C SER A 15 -11.80 -15.10 6.80
N GLY A 16 -11.25 -15.72 7.85
CA GLY A 16 -10.28 -16.80 7.76
C GLY A 16 -10.84 -18.08 7.14
N ALA A 17 -10.59 -18.25 5.85
CA ALA A 17 -10.64 -19.48 5.04
C ALA A 17 -10.55 -19.15 3.53
N GLN A 18 -10.70 -17.89 3.13
CA GLN A 18 -10.74 -17.49 1.72
C GLN A 18 -9.44 -16.77 1.32
N SER A 19 -8.49 -17.53 0.78
CA SER A 19 -7.45 -16.94 -0.07
C SER A 19 -8.03 -16.59 -1.43
N GLY A 20 -7.70 -15.44 -1.99
CA GLY A 20 -8.16 -15.06 -3.32
C GLY A 20 -8.27 -13.55 -3.53
N PRO A 21 -8.73 -13.14 -4.73
CA PRO A 21 -8.88 -11.73 -5.07
C PRO A 21 -9.84 -11.02 -4.13
N ILE A 22 -9.44 -9.83 -3.70
CA ILE A 22 -10.26 -8.88 -2.94
C ILE A 22 -10.72 -7.81 -3.92
N THR A 23 -12.03 -7.64 -4.04
CA THR A 23 -12.60 -6.51 -4.79
C THR A 23 -12.13 -5.22 -4.15
N HIS A 24 -11.57 -4.32 -4.95
CA HIS A 24 -11.03 -3.06 -4.48
C HIS A 24 -11.64 -1.87 -5.20
N THR A 25 -11.60 -0.71 -4.54
CA THR A 25 -12.05 0.57 -5.09
C THR A 25 -10.99 1.62 -4.82
N ALA A 26 -10.64 2.39 -5.85
CA ALA A 26 -9.72 3.51 -5.72
C ALA A 26 -10.43 4.79 -5.26
N GLN A 27 -9.93 5.43 -4.22
CA GLN A 27 -10.33 6.76 -3.77
C GLN A 27 -9.51 7.80 -4.53
N VAL A 28 -9.88 8.04 -5.80
CA VAL A 28 -9.18 9.01 -6.66
C VAL A 28 -9.54 10.43 -6.23
N PRO A 29 -8.58 11.28 -5.84
CA PRO A 29 -8.89 12.62 -5.34
C PRO A 29 -9.56 13.54 -6.39
N SER A 30 -9.27 13.33 -7.68
CA SER A 30 -9.82 14.13 -8.78
C SER A 30 -9.71 13.42 -10.12
N HIS A 31 -10.85 13.09 -10.73
CA HIS A 31 -10.91 12.53 -12.09
C HIS A 31 -10.56 13.55 -13.20
N PHE A 32 -10.39 14.83 -12.86
CA PHE A 32 -9.82 15.82 -13.78
C PHE A 32 -8.30 15.67 -13.90
N ASP A 33 -7.63 15.21 -12.84
CA ASP A 33 -6.18 15.07 -12.80
C ASP A 33 -5.74 13.63 -13.09
N THR A 34 -6.55 12.64 -12.70
CA THR A 34 -6.23 11.22 -12.88
C THR A 34 -7.20 10.56 -13.85
N GLN A 35 -6.68 10.06 -14.96
CA GLN A 35 -7.40 9.12 -15.82
C GLN A 35 -7.37 7.73 -15.18
N VAL A 36 -8.53 7.07 -15.18
CA VAL A 36 -8.70 5.70 -14.69
C VAL A 36 -9.20 4.83 -15.84
N ASP A 37 -8.46 3.77 -16.15
CA ASP A 37 -8.85 2.74 -17.12
C ASP A 37 -8.69 1.35 -16.48
N GLY A 38 -9.81 0.83 -15.97
CA GLY A 38 -9.80 -0.35 -15.09
C GLY A 38 -8.93 -0.10 -13.87
N ASP A 39 -7.94 -0.97 -13.68
CA ASP A 39 -6.96 -0.88 -12.58
C ASP A 39 -5.72 -0.05 -12.94
N THR A 40 -5.74 0.67 -14.06
CA THR A 40 -4.65 1.54 -14.52
C THR A 40 -4.97 3.00 -14.21
N PHE A 41 -4.04 3.69 -13.58
CA PHE A 41 -4.17 5.08 -13.15
C PHE A 41 -3.07 5.90 -13.81
N THR A 42 -3.45 6.98 -14.50
CA THR A 42 -2.51 7.87 -15.22
C THR A 42 -2.73 9.31 -14.81
N LEU A 43 -1.64 10.03 -14.51
CA LEU A 43 -1.69 11.45 -14.18
C LEU A 43 -1.72 12.29 -15.47
N ASN A 44 -2.75 13.11 -15.65
CA ASN A 44 -2.97 13.87 -16.89
C ASN A 44 -2.28 15.25 -16.90
N ASN A 45 -1.78 15.69 -15.74
CA ASN A 45 -1.17 17.01 -15.55
C ASN A 45 -0.13 16.97 -14.41
N ASP A 46 0.43 18.11 -14.04
CA ASP A 46 1.49 18.20 -13.01
C ASP A 46 0.96 18.32 -11.58
N ASN A 47 -0.29 17.93 -11.33
CA ASN A 47 -0.88 17.90 -9.99
C ASN A 47 -0.64 16.52 -9.38
N GLU A 48 0.42 16.38 -8.60
CA GLU A 48 0.71 15.16 -7.83
C GLU A 48 -0.55 14.61 -7.14
N THR A 49 -0.66 13.29 -7.09
CA THR A 49 -1.83 12.63 -6.53
C THR A 49 -1.45 11.39 -5.75
N THR A 50 -2.13 11.19 -4.64
CA THR A 50 -2.04 9.98 -3.82
C THR A 50 -3.42 9.32 -3.80
N ILE A 51 -3.47 8.07 -4.25
CA ILE A 51 -4.71 7.30 -4.39
C ILE A 51 -4.73 6.24 -3.30
N LEU A 52 -5.78 6.26 -2.46
CA LEU A 52 -6.03 5.22 -1.46
C LEU A 52 -6.87 4.09 -2.07
N PHE A 53 -6.69 2.88 -1.58
CA PHE A 53 -7.44 1.71 -2.04
C PHE A 53 -8.25 1.09 -0.89
N ASP A 54 -9.56 1.00 -1.10
CA ASP A 54 -10.47 0.21 -0.26
C ASP A 54 -10.48 -1.25 -0.75
N PRO A 55 -10.78 -2.23 0.12
CA PRO A 55 -11.22 -2.06 1.50
C PRO A 55 -10.08 -1.72 2.47
N LEU A 56 -10.48 -1.13 3.59
CA LEU A 56 -9.65 -1.00 4.78
C LEU A 56 -9.24 -2.39 5.28
N VAL A 57 -7.94 -2.61 5.44
CA VAL A 57 -7.39 -3.90 5.86
C VAL A 57 -7.17 -3.89 7.37
N ASN A 58 -7.84 -4.80 8.07
CA ASN A 58 -7.78 -4.91 9.54
C ASN A 58 -7.52 -6.34 10.05
N LYS A 59 -7.39 -7.32 9.15
CA LYS A 59 -7.23 -8.73 9.48
C LYS A 59 -6.64 -9.50 8.30
N GLY A 60 -6.04 -10.65 8.57
CA GLY A 60 -5.54 -11.56 7.55
C GLY A 60 -4.18 -11.15 7.01
N ILE A 61 -3.76 -11.89 5.99
CA ILE A 61 -2.52 -11.62 5.26
C ILE A 61 -2.93 -11.16 3.87
N VAL A 62 -2.50 -9.96 3.49
CA VAL A 62 -2.97 -9.30 2.29
C VAL A 62 -1.80 -8.90 1.42
N LYS A 63 -1.90 -9.22 0.14
CA LYS A 63 -0.93 -8.89 -0.90
C LYS A 63 -1.51 -7.84 -1.84
N PHE A 64 -0.84 -6.70 -1.92
CA PHE A 64 -1.14 -5.63 -2.86
C PHE A 64 0.05 -5.45 -3.82
N VAL A 65 -0.20 -5.58 -5.12
CA VAL A 65 0.85 -5.53 -6.15
C VAL A 65 0.56 -4.41 -7.11
N VAL A 66 1.52 -3.50 -7.25
CA VAL A 66 1.48 -2.39 -8.19
C VAL A 66 2.59 -2.57 -9.22
N GLN A 67 2.27 -2.33 -10.49
CA GLN A 67 3.23 -2.32 -11.58
C GLN A 67 3.38 -0.91 -12.14
N ASN A 68 4.63 -0.52 -12.37
CA ASN A 68 4.96 0.70 -13.08
C ASN A 68 4.65 0.52 -14.58
N ILE A 69 3.80 1.37 -15.17
CA ILE A 69 3.37 1.26 -16.57
C ILE A 69 4.12 2.25 -17.45
N LYS A 70 4.14 3.51 -17.08
CA LYS A 70 4.82 4.58 -17.81
C LYS A 70 5.36 5.58 -16.81
N ASN A 71 6.61 5.98 -17.05
CA ASN A 71 7.41 6.80 -16.14
C ASN A 71 7.57 6.13 -14.77
N LEU A 72 7.32 6.83 -13.66
CA LEU A 72 7.69 6.40 -12.32
C LEU A 72 6.52 6.53 -11.35
N ILE A 73 6.25 5.48 -10.57
CA ILE A 73 5.46 5.60 -9.34
C ILE A 73 6.35 6.29 -8.31
N ALA A 74 5.88 7.39 -7.72
CA ALA A 74 6.68 8.13 -6.76
C ALA A 74 6.88 7.32 -5.47
N ALA A 75 5.77 6.82 -4.92
CA ALA A 75 5.76 5.96 -3.75
C ALA A 75 4.57 5.01 -3.74
N VAL A 76 4.73 3.89 -3.04
CA VAL A 76 3.63 3.00 -2.62
C VAL A 76 3.70 2.79 -1.11
N GLY A 77 2.60 2.49 -0.46
CA GLY A 77 2.64 2.38 0.99
C GLY A 77 1.32 2.02 1.64
N ILE A 78 1.27 2.20 2.95
CA ILE A 78 0.05 2.13 3.75
C ILE A 78 -0.21 3.45 4.45
N ALA A 79 -1.49 3.75 4.67
CA ALA A 79 -1.94 4.91 5.43
C ALA A 79 -2.93 4.49 6.51
N ASP A 80 -2.86 5.17 7.65
CA ASP A 80 -3.82 5.06 8.76
C ASP A 80 -5.26 5.28 8.27
N GLU A 81 -6.21 4.62 8.93
CA GLU A 81 -7.62 4.63 8.52
C GLU A 81 -8.26 6.02 8.46
N THR A 82 -7.70 6.99 9.21
CA THR A 82 -8.18 8.39 9.26
C THR A 82 -7.72 9.22 8.06
N VAL A 83 -6.72 8.76 7.31
CA VAL A 83 -6.14 9.51 6.19
C VAL A 83 -7.11 9.57 5.01
N LYS A 84 -7.28 10.78 4.48
CA LYS A 84 -8.00 11.07 3.23
C LYS A 84 -7.28 12.16 2.47
N TYR A 85 -6.91 11.88 1.22
CA TYR A 85 -6.23 12.83 0.36
C TYR A 85 -7.21 13.65 -0.45
N GLY A 86 -6.92 14.95 -0.53
CA GLY A 86 -7.51 15.88 -1.47
C GLY A 86 -6.68 16.00 -2.76
N ARG A 87 -7.07 16.93 -3.60
CA ARG A 87 -6.36 17.24 -4.85
C ARG A 87 -4.99 17.87 -4.56
N LYS A 88 -3.95 17.50 -5.32
CA LYS A 88 -2.57 18.02 -5.19
C LYS A 88 -1.95 17.75 -3.82
N GLU A 89 -2.10 16.52 -3.33
CA GLU A 89 -1.58 16.11 -2.03
C GLU A 89 -0.70 14.87 -2.17
N PHE A 90 0.57 15.04 -1.81
CA PHE A 90 1.53 13.96 -1.65
C PHE A 90 1.29 13.16 -0.36
N PRO A 91 1.85 11.94 -0.20
CA PRO A 91 1.49 11.07 0.92
C PRO A 91 1.68 11.70 2.31
N ASP A 92 2.66 12.58 2.49
CA ASP A 92 2.97 13.25 3.75
C ASP A 92 2.03 14.44 4.10
N ALA A 93 1.19 14.88 3.16
CA ALA A 93 0.25 16.00 3.35
C ALA A 93 -0.79 15.77 4.47
N ARG A 94 -0.85 14.56 5.04
CA ARG A 94 -1.76 14.17 6.14
C ARG A 94 -1.04 13.67 7.39
N GLY A 95 0.27 13.88 7.48
CA GLY A 95 1.10 13.50 8.61
C GLY A 95 1.95 12.27 8.30
N LYS A 96 3.28 12.43 8.39
CA LYS A 96 4.26 11.35 8.18
C LYS A 96 4.13 10.25 9.23
N GLU A 97 3.59 10.58 10.40
CA GLU A 97 3.29 9.66 11.50
C GLU A 97 2.11 8.72 11.21
N LYS A 98 1.41 8.93 10.09
CA LYS A 98 0.22 8.16 9.69
C LYS A 98 0.45 7.24 8.51
N ILE A 99 1.66 7.20 7.97
CA ILE A 99 1.98 6.44 6.76
C ILE A 99 3.26 5.66 6.91
N VAL A 100 3.38 4.55 6.18
CA VAL A 100 4.67 3.98 5.83
C VAL A 100 4.74 3.99 4.31
N ARG A 101 5.80 4.59 3.76
CA ARG A 101 6.00 4.66 2.30
C ARG A 101 7.26 3.93 1.88
N TYR A 102 7.22 3.44 0.64
CA TYR A 102 8.32 2.86 -0.10
C TYR A 102 8.47 3.66 -1.39
N ASP A 103 9.51 4.48 -1.45
CA ASP A 103 9.77 5.42 -2.54
C ASP A 103 10.58 4.76 -3.66
N CYS A 104 10.43 5.27 -4.89
CA CYS A 104 11.11 4.77 -6.09
C CYS A 104 12.61 4.44 -5.98
N PRO A 105 13.44 5.14 -5.17
CA PRO A 105 14.85 4.78 -4.98
C PRO A 105 15.09 3.53 -4.12
N GLY A 106 14.02 2.90 -3.61
CA GLY A 106 14.12 1.79 -2.66
C GLY A 106 14.28 2.26 -1.21
N TRP A 107 13.78 3.46 -0.89
CA TRP A 107 13.82 3.98 0.48
C TRP A 107 12.49 3.72 1.17
N ILE A 108 12.53 3.40 2.46
CA ILE A 108 11.32 3.38 3.29
C ILE A 108 11.37 4.50 4.31
N GLU A 109 10.21 5.08 4.63
CA GLU A 109 10.10 6.18 5.57
C GLU A 109 8.87 6.04 6.44
N HIS A 110 9.04 6.46 7.70
CA HIS A 110 7.98 6.72 8.67
C HIS A 110 8.45 7.83 9.62
N ILE A 111 7.62 8.84 9.85
CA ILE A 111 7.88 10.03 10.69
C ILE A 111 9.01 10.95 10.18
N ASP A 112 10.24 10.45 10.01
CA ASP A 112 11.40 11.30 9.70
C ASP A 112 12.31 10.75 8.58
N ASP A 113 13.39 10.02 8.90
CA ASP A 113 14.46 9.72 7.95
C ASP A 113 14.11 8.61 6.94
N TYR A 114 14.87 8.60 5.85
CA TYR A 114 14.82 7.58 4.80
C TYR A 114 15.77 6.44 5.15
N ILE A 115 15.19 5.27 5.34
CA ILE A 115 15.96 4.03 5.46
C ILE A 115 16.26 3.50 4.07
N LYS A 116 17.55 3.33 3.77
CA LYS A 116 18.05 2.84 2.48
C LYS A 116 18.31 1.33 2.55
N GLY A 117 18.76 0.78 1.42
CA GLY A 117 19.20 -0.60 1.31
C GLY A 117 18.15 -1.56 0.74
N ASN A 118 16.93 -1.09 0.45
CA ASN A 118 16.02 -1.82 -0.44
C ASN A 118 16.28 -1.43 -1.90
N ALA A 119 15.77 -2.23 -2.83
CA ALA A 119 15.95 -2.06 -4.26
C ALA A 119 15.07 -0.95 -4.85
N GLU A 120 15.61 -0.19 -5.79
CA GLU A 120 14.84 0.74 -6.62
C GLU A 120 13.89 0.01 -7.59
N PHE A 121 12.86 0.72 -8.09
CA PHE A 121 11.90 0.20 -9.08
C PHE A 121 11.60 1.21 -10.20
N TYR A 122 12.65 1.77 -10.80
CA TYR A 122 12.52 2.86 -11.77
C TYR A 122 11.96 2.46 -13.13
N LYS A 123 11.92 1.17 -13.48
CA LYS A 123 11.69 0.74 -14.87
C LYS A 123 10.21 0.45 -15.11
N THR A 124 9.74 0.77 -16.30
CA THR A 124 8.49 0.23 -16.81
C THR A 124 8.49 -1.28 -16.70
N GLY A 125 7.43 -1.83 -16.11
CA GLY A 125 7.27 -3.26 -15.86
C GLY A 125 7.71 -3.70 -14.46
N ASP A 126 8.50 -2.90 -13.73
CA ASP A 126 8.87 -3.20 -12.35
C ASP A 126 7.60 -3.30 -11.49
N ARG A 127 7.62 -4.27 -10.58
CA ARG A 127 6.51 -4.57 -9.68
C ARG A 127 6.95 -4.37 -8.24
N VAL A 128 6.15 -3.64 -7.48
CA VAL A 128 6.29 -3.56 -6.02
C VAL A 128 5.12 -4.26 -5.38
N THR A 129 5.44 -5.18 -4.48
CA THR A 129 4.46 -5.91 -3.67
C THR A 129 4.55 -5.47 -2.23
N LEU A 130 3.40 -5.18 -1.64
CA LEU A 130 3.22 -4.97 -0.21
C LEU A 130 2.50 -6.19 0.35
N GLU A 131 3.17 -6.94 1.21
CA GLU A 131 2.55 -7.99 2.02
C GLU A 131 2.31 -7.47 3.43
N LEU A 132 1.04 -7.28 3.77
CA LEU A 132 0.59 -6.84 5.07
C LEU A 132 0.08 -8.06 5.86
N ASN A 133 0.76 -8.41 6.94
CA ASN A 133 0.34 -9.47 7.86
C ASN A 133 -0.31 -8.85 9.10
N MET A 134 -1.64 -8.81 9.11
CA MET A 134 -2.44 -8.28 10.22
C MET A 134 -2.68 -9.32 11.32
N ASP A 135 -2.43 -10.59 11.04
CA ASP A 135 -2.62 -11.70 11.99
C ASP A 135 -1.38 -11.98 12.85
N SER A 136 -0.21 -11.45 12.47
CA SER A 136 1.01 -11.58 13.26
C SER A 136 1.05 -10.62 14.46
N SER A 137 1.86 -10.96 15.46
CA SER A 137 2.16 -10.11 16.60
C SER A 137 3.68 -10.03 16.79
N PRO A 138 4.32 -8.90 16.42
CA PRO A 138 3.72 -7.67 15.88
C PRO A 138 3.15 -7.84 14.45
N ARG A 139 2.21 -6.97 14.05
CA ARG A 139 1.73 -6.86 12.66
C ARG A 139 2.86 -6.33 11.77
N THR A 140 2.99 -6.85 10.55
CA THR A 140 4.12 -6.52 9.68
C THR A 140 3.68 -6.03 8.30
N LEU A 141 4.49 -5.15 7.71
CA LEU A 141 4.42 -4.76 6.30
C LEU A 141 5.77 -5.08 5.66
N THR A 142 5.77 -6.02 4.72
CA THR A 142 6.97 -6.46 3.99
C THR A 142 6.88 -6.05 2.53
N PHE A 143 8.00 -5.65 1.96
CA PHE A 143 8.09 -5.19 0.58
C PHE A 143 8.80 -6.22 -0.30
N PHE A 144 8.38 -6.31 -1.55
CA PHE A 144 9.07 -7.09 -2.57
C PHE A 144 9.21 -6.25 -3.84
N VAL A 145 10.37 -6.32 -4.48
CA VAL A 145 10.59 -5.72 -5.80
C VAL A 145 10.82 -6.87 -6.78
N ASN A 146 9.98 -6.96 -7.82
CA ASN A 146 10.04 -8.02 -8.82
C ASN A 146 10.07 -9.43 -8.23
N ASP A 147 9.22 -9.66 -7.21
CA ASP A 147 9.08 -10.91 -6.45
C ASP A 147 10.27 -11.24 -5.51
N GLU A 148 11.26 -10.35 -5.37
CA GLU A 148 12.36 -10.48 -4.41
C GLU A 148 12.05 -9.70 -3.11
N GLU A 149 12.08 -10.39 -1.97
CA GLU A 149 11.85 -9.80 -0.64
C GLU A 149 12.92 -8.78 -0.28
N GLN A 150 12.50 -7.64 0.27
CA GLN A 150 13.39 -6.54 0.63
C GLN A 150 13.88 -6.64 2.09
N PRO A 151 15.14 -6.26 2.37
CA PRO A 151 15.73 -6.46 3.69
C PRO A 151 15.10 -5.59 4.78
N ASN A 152 14.65 -4.38 4.46
CA ASN A 152 13.99 -3.49 5.43
C ASN A 152 12.47 -3.57 5.32
N TYR A 153 11.82 -3.81 6.45
CA TYR A 153 10.36 -3.96 6.56
C TYR A 153 9.83 -3.28 7.82
N ALA A 154 8.53 -3.00 7.87
CA ALA A 154 7.90 -2.33 9.00
C ALA A 154 7.17 -3.30 9.93
N THR A 155 7.13 -2.99 11.22
CA THR A 155 6.50 -3.77 12.28
C THR A 155 5.61 -2.87 13.14
N ASN A 156 4.79 -3.49 13.99
CA ASN A 156 3.83 -2.80 14.86
C ASN A 156 2.81 -1.92 14.11
N ILE A 157 2.48 -2.30 12.87
CA ILE A 157 1.50 -1.59 12.03
C ILE A 157 0.18 -1.36 12.80
N PRO A 158 -0.54 -0.24 12.62
CA PRO A 158 -1.84 0.00 13.25
C PRO A 158 -2.85 -1.13 13.00
N ALA A 159 -3.93 -1.17 13.79
CA ALA A 159 -4.93 -2.24 13.69
C ALA A 159 -5.73 -2.23 12.37
N SER A 160 -5.63 -1.15 11.60
CA SER A 160 -6.48 -0.89 10.45
C SER A 160 -5.79 0.13 9.52
N VAL A 161 -5.52 -0.24 8.27
CA VAL A 161 -4.82 0.62 7.30
C VAL A 161 -5.36 0.43 5.88
N ARG A 162 -5.11 1.40 4.99
CA ARG A 162 -5.32 1.28 3.53
C ARG A 162 -4.01 1.24 2.80
N PHE A 163 -3.97 0.58 1.64
CA PHE A 163 -2.87 0.76 0.70
C PHE A 163 -3.02 2.09 -0.04
N PHE A 164 -1.90 2.66 -0.46
CA PHE A 164 -1.88 3.78 -1.38
C PHE A 164 -0.79 3.62 -2.46
N ALA A 165 -0.95 4.37 -3.55
CA ALA A 165 0.08 4.63 -4.54
C ALA A 165 0.03 6.10 -4.97
N SER A 166 1.19 6.71 -5.22
CA SER A 166 1.30 8.12 -5.62
C SER A 166 1.96 8.30 -6.99
N LEU A 167 1.48 9.31 -7.72
CA LEU A 167 1.99 9.76 -9.01
C LEU A 167 2.49 11.19 -8.87
N TRP A 168 3.63 11.53 -9.49
CA TRP A 168 4.28 12.82 -9.30
C TRP A 168 4.27 13.67 -10.57
N LEU A 169 4.72 13.11 -11.69
CA LEU A 169 4.84 13.81 -12.97
C LEU A 169 3.67 13.48 -13.89
N LYS A 170 3.37 14.44 -14.77
CA LYS A 170 2.45 14.19 -15.87
C LYS A 170 2.86 12.95 -16.68
N ASP A 171 1.86 12.19 -17.10
CA ASP A 171 1.93 10.91 -17.79
C ASP A 171 2.46 9.73 -16.94
N ASP A 172 2.81 9.95 -15.67
CA ASP A 172 3.10 8.85 -14.75
C ASP A 172 1.88 7.95 -14.65
N SER A 173 2.12 6.65 -14.70
CA SER A 173 1.04 5.68 -14.60
C SER A 173 1.47 4.37 -13.96
N PHE A 174 0.53 3.81 -13.22
CA PHE A 174 0.66 2.49 -12.63
C PHE A 174 -0.58 1.65 -12.85
N LYS A 175 -0.42 0.36 -12.64
CA LYS A 175 -1.52 -0.59 -12.63
C LYS A 175 -1.52 -1.40 -11.34
N VAL A 176 -2.68 -1.51 -10.70
CA VAL A 176 -2.88 -2.50 -9.64
C VAL A 176 -3.02 -3.86 -10.31
N LEU A 177 -2.07 -4.76 -10.06
CA LEU A 177 -2.10 -6.13 -10.61
C LEU A 177 -2.88 -7.07 -9.70
N LYS A 178 -2.73 -6.89 -8.38
CA LYS A 178 -3.33 -7.76 -7.38
C LYS A 178 -3.70 -6.98 -6.14
N PHE A 179 -4.85 -7.32 -5.58
CA PHE A 179 -5.25 -7.06 -4.22
C PHE A 179 -5.87 -8.37 -3.76
N GLU A 180 -5.16 -9.18 -2.98
CA GLU A 180 -5.57 -10.55 -2.67
C GLU A 180 -5.27 -10.95 -1.23
N ALA A 181 -6.13 -11.78 -0.65
CA ALA A 181 -5.89 -12.43 0.62
C ALA A 181 -5.01 -13.67 0.40
N LEU A 182 -4.02 -13.85 1.25
CA LEU A 182 -3.11 -15.00 1.25
C LEU A 182 -3.48 -16.00 2.35
N PRO A 183 -3.30 -17.32 2.11
CA PRO A 183 -3.57 -18.34 3.12
C PRO A 183 -2.46 -18.45 4.18
N ALA A 184 -1.26 -17.94 3.86
CA ALA A 184 -0.07 -17.98 4.70
C ALA A 184 0.87 -16.83 4.29
N PRO A 185 1.74 -16.34 5.18
CA PRO A 185 2.72 -15.31 4.83
C PRO A 185 3.71 -15.87 3.81
N THR A 186 4.12 -15.04 2.85
CA THR A 186 5.20 -15.38 1.92
C THR A 186 6.52 -14.73 2.30
N ALA A 187 6.48 -13.66 3.12
CA ALA A 187 7.65 -13.07 3.73
C ALA A 187 8.37 -14.06 4.66
N GLN A 188 9.69 -14.15 4.53
CA GLN A 188 10.55 -15.05 5.29
C GLN A 188 11.38 -14.32 6.35
N HIS A 189 11.68 -13.03 6.14
CA HIS A 189 12.57 -12.21 6.99
C HIS A 189 13.89 -12.93 7.26
N ALA A 190 14.62 -13.24 6.17
CA ALA A 190 15.87 -13.98 6.22
C ALA A 190 16.96 -13.28 7.06
N ALA A 191 18.03 -14.02 7.36
CA ALA A 191 19.16 -13.47 8.11
C ALA A 191 19.72 -12.21 7.41
N GLY A 192 19.77 -11.09 8.14
CA GLY A 192 20.17 -9.79 7.61
C GLY A 192 19.01 -8.82 7.36
N SER A 193 17.76 -9.26 7.44
CA SER A 193 16.59 -8.36 7.43
C SER A 193 16.55 -7.48 8.68
N ARG A 194 16.09 -6.23 8.53
CA ARG A 194 15.93 -5.25 9.61
C ARG A 194 14.47 -4.80 9.68
N SER A 195 13.88 -4.94 10.86
CA SER A 195 12.54 -4.41 11.16
C SER A 195 12.61 -2.99 11.68
N TRP A 196 11.63 -2.18 11.30
CA TRP A 196 11.45 -0.82 11.78
C TRP A 196 10.07 -0.66 12.41
N GLU A 197 10.00 -0.07 13.61
CA GLU A 197 8.76 -0.02 14.37
C GLU A 197 7.90 1.17 13.95
N TYR A 198 6.63 0.93 13.61
CA TYR A 198 5.67 1.99 13.38
C TYR A 198 5.43 2.78 14.68
N GLY A 199 5.33 4.10 14.56
CA GLY A 199 5.15 5.04 15.67
C GLY A 199 6.45 5.52 16.30
N THR A 200 7.61 5.11 15.77
CA THR A 200 8.93 5.60 16.19
C THR A 200 9.63 6.31 15.05
N GLU A 201 10.53 7.24 15.37
CA GLU A 201 11.46 7.79 14.39
C GLU A 201 12.39 6.68 13.88
N TRP A 202 12.66 6.66 12.59
CA TRP A 202 13.58 5.70 11.96
C TRP A 202 14.89 6.41 11.67
N GLU A 203 16.00 5.80 12.08
CA GLU A 203 17.36 6.33 11.87
C GLU A 203 18.30 5.18 11.48
N GLU A 204 19.14 5.38 10.46
CA GLU A 204 20.09 4.37 9.94
C GLU A 204 21.18 3.98 10.96
#